data_AF-A0A926EKV4-F1
#
_entry.id   AF-A0A926EKV4-F1
#
_cell.length_a   1.000
_cell.length_b   1.000
_cell.length_c   1.000
_cell.angle_alpha   90.00
_cell.angle_beta   90.00
_cell.angle_gamma   90.00
#
_symmetry.space_group_name_H-M   'P 1'
#
loop_
_entity.id
_entity.type
_entity.pdbx_description
1 polymer ?
#
loop_
_entity_poly.entity_id
_entity_poly.type
_entity_poly.pdbx_seq_one_letter_code
_entity_poly.pdbx_strand_id
1 'polypeptide(L)' 'MSTVKIVNPKQCAFYISGGIKPLDLLVDENTGRLIYLFDMAATKNLWEVWKVNRPVK' A
#
# COMPACT_ATOMS: atom_id res chain seq x y z
N MET A 1 1.21 11.00 13.14
CA MET A 1 0.78 9.82 12.37
C MET A 1 1.68 9.70 11.16
N SER A 2 2.36 8.57 10.99
CA SER A 2 3.30 8.37 9.87
C SER A 2 2.61 7.57 8.77
N THR A 3 2.73 8.02 7.52
CA THR A 3 2.06 7.38 6.38
C THR A 3 3.07 6.79 5.39
N VAL A 4 2.63 5.77 4.66
CA VAL A 4 3.37 5.19 3.53
C VAL A 4 2.58 5.35 2.23
N LYS A 5 3.28 5.68 1.15
CA LYS A 5 2.72 5.78 -0.20
C LYS A 5 2.95 4.47 -0.94
N ILE A 6 1.87 3.84 -1.38
CA ILE A 6 1.91 2.58 -2.14
C ILE A 6 1.37 2.84 -3.55
N VAL A 7 2.17 2.48 -4.57
CA VAL A 7 1.78 2.56 -5.99
C VAL A 7 1.60 1.20 -6.63
N ASN A 8 1.97 0.12 -5.93
CA ASN A 8 1.81 -1.25 -6.41
C ASN A 8 0.38 -1.74 -6.12
N PRO A 9 -0.47 -1.97 -7.14
CA PRO A 9 -1.86 -2.35 -6.93
C PRO A 9 -2.01 -3.70 -6.20
N LYS A 10 -1.06 -4.64 -6.41
CA LYS A 10 -1.09 -5.94 -5.72
C LYS A 10 -0.84 -5.80 -4.22
N GLN A 11 0.08 -4.91 -3.83
CA GLN A 11 0.34 -4.63 -2.43
C GLN A 11 -0.84 -3.91 -1.78
N CYS A 12 -1.47 -2.97 -2.48
CA CYS A 12 -2.70 -2.33 -2.02
C CYS A 12 -3.83 -3.34 -1.80
N ALA A 13 -4.07 -4.22 -2.77
CA ALA A 13 -5.08 -5.27 -2.65
C ALA A 13 -4.79 -6.20 -1.47
N PHE A 14 -3.52 -6.56 -1.25
CA PHE A 14 -3.11 -7.36 -0.10
C PHE A 14 -3.45 -6.69 1.23
N TYR A 15 -3.16 -5.39 1.38
CA TYR A 15 -3.50 -4.64 2.60
C TYR A 15 -5.01 -4.53 2.82
N ILE A 16 -5.77 -4.25 1.75
CA ILE A 16 -7.23 -4.13 1.82
C ILE A 16 -7.88 -5.47 2.17
N SER A 17 -7.42 -6.58 1.58
CA SER A 17 -7.88 -7.93 1.93
C SER A 17 -7.54 -8.29 3.38
N GLY A 18 -6.45 -7.74 3.93
CA GLY A 18 -6.09 -7.84 5.35
C GLY A 18 -6.84 -6.86 6.27
N GLY A 19 -7.86 -6.16 5.76
CA GLY A 19 -8.72 -5.26 6.54
C GLY A 19 -8.17 -3.85 6.73
N ILE A 20 -7.02 -3.52 6.15
CA ILE A 20 -6.43 -2.18 6.26
C ILE A 20 -6.89 -1.33 5.08
N LYS A 21 -7.63 -0.26 5.36
CA LYS A 21 -8.08 0.69 4.34
C LYS A 21 -7.05 1.80 4.13
N PRO A 22 -6.91 2.32 2.90
CA PRO A 22 -6.14 3.52 2.67
C PRO A 22 -6.78 4.70 3.42
N LEU A 23 -5.94 5.60 3.92
CA LEU A 23 -6.35 6.88 4.50
C LEU A 23 -6.78 7.85 3.41
N ASP A 24 -6.10 7.78 2.25
CA ASP A 24 -6.34 8.66 1.12
C ASP A 24 -5.88 8.04 -0.21
N LEU A 25 -6.36 8.60 -1.31
CA LEU A 25 -6.05 8.26 -2.68
C LEU A 25 -5.64 9.52 -3.43
N LEU A 26 -4.39 9.56 -3.87
CA LEU A 26 -3.85 10.67 -4.67
C LEU A 26 -3.63 10.22 -6.12
N VAL A 27 -3.62 11.19 -7.02
CA VAL A 27 -3.19 10.99 -8.41
C VAL A 27 -1.86 11.73 -8.59
N ASP A 28 -0.86 11.03 -9.10
CA ASP A 28 0.39 11.66 -9.54
C ASP A 28 0.10 12.40 -10.86
N GLU A 29 0.17 13.74 -10.85
CA GLU A 29 -0.20 14.57 -12.00
C GLU A 29 0.75 14.41 -13.20
N ASN A 30 1.98 13.95 -12.96
CA ASN A 30 2.97 13.77 -14.03
C ASN A 30 2.82 12.43 -14.75
N THR A 31 2.43 11.39 -14.01
CA THR A 31 2.38 10.00 -14.52
C THR A 31 0.96 9.45 -14.64
N GLY A 32 -0.04 10.15 -14.09
CA GLY A 32 -1.44 9.71 -14.01
C GLY A 32 -1.67 8.50 -13.10
N ARG A 33 -0.68 8.12 -12.28
CA ARG A 33 -0.75 6.91 -11.44
C ARG A 33 -1.49 7.19 -10.13
N LEU A 34 -2.28 6.22 -9.68
CA LEU A 34 -2.88 6.24 -8.36
C LEU A 34 -1.83 5.93 -7.28
N ILE A 35 -1.81 6.76 -6.24
CA ILE A 35 -1.00 6.61 -5.04
C ILE A 35 -1.94 6.39 -3.85
N TYR A 36 -1.79 5.26 -3.18
CA TYR A 36 -2.56 4.92 -2.00
C TYR A 36 -1.78 5.31 -0.75
N LEU A 37 -2.35 6.16 0.10
CA LEU A 37 -1.77 6.45 1.41
C LEU A 37 -2.31 5.49 2.45
N PHE A 38 -1.41 4.86 3.20
CA PHE A 38 -1.76 4.01 4.33
C PHE A 38 -1.09 4.48 5.60
N ASP A 39 -1.68 4.17 6.75
CA ASP A 39 -1.01 4.30 8.03
C ASP A 39 0.16 3.30 8.11
N MET A 40 1.34 3.81 8.47
CA MET A 40 2.57 3.01 8.52
C MET A 40 2.52 1.98 9.66
N ALA A 41 1.93 2.33 10.80
CA ALA A 41 1.87 1.42 11.94
C ALA A 41 0.89 0.27 11.68
N ALA A 42 -0.28 0.58 11.11
CA ALA A 42 -1.28 -0.41 10.74
C ALA A 42 -0.73 -1.43 9.73
N THR A 43 0.00 -0.95 8.71
CA THR A 43 0.50 -1.80 7.63
C THR A 43 1.75 -2.62 7.98
N LYS A 44 2.41 -2.34 9.12
CA LYS A 44 3.70 -2.94 9.49
C LYS A 44 3.69 -4.47 9.45
N ASN A 45 2.68 -5.12 10.03
CA ASN A 45 2.62 -6.58 10.09
C ASN A 45 2.42 -7.20 8.70
N LEU A 46 1.51 -6.63 7.90
CA LEU A 46 1.27 -7.10 6.53
C LEU A 46 2.45 -6.81 5.59
N TRP A 47 3.20 -5.73 5.82
CA TRP A 47 4.42 -5.44 5.08
C TRP A 47 5.47 -6.54 5.24
N GLU A 48 5.68 -7.04 6.46
CA GLU A 48 6.62 -8.13 6.72
C GLU A 48 6.22 -9.41 5.96
N VAL A 49 4.93 -9.77 5.97
CA VAL A 49 4.40 -10.92 5.21
C VAL A 49 4.54 -10.70 3.70
N TRP A 50 4.25 -9.49 3.23
CA TRP A 50 4.33 -9.13 1.82
C TRP A 50 5.75 -9.23 1.27
N LYS A 51 6.78 -8.81 2.02
CA LYS A 51 8.18 -8.91 1.57
C LYS A 51 8.61 -10.34 1.28
N VAL A 52 8.18 -11.29 2.12
CA VAL A 52 8.54 -12.71 2.00
C VAL A 52 7.82 -13.37 0.82
N ASN A 53 6.53 -13.05 0.65
CA ASN A 53 5.67 -13.66 -0.38
C ASN A 53 5.57 -12.81 -1.64
N ARG A 54 6.40 -11.77 -1.77
CA ARG A 54 6.31 -10.83 -2.90
C ARG A 54 6.49 -11.65 -4.17
N PRO A 55 5.52 -11.64 -5.12
CA PRO A 55 5.72 -12.29 -6.39
C PRO A 55 6.94 -11.65 -7.06
N VAL A 56 8.03 -12.41 -7.11
CA VAL A 56 9.19 -12.06 -7.93
C VAL A 56 8.69 -12.10 -9.37
N LYS A 57 9.01 -11.05 -10.11
CA LYS A 57 8.63 -10.89 -11.51
C LYS A 57 9.09 -12.08 -12.34
#